data_AF-A0A2N2D314-F1
#
_entry.id   AF-A0A2N2D314-F1
#
_cell.length_a   1.000
_cell.length_b   1.000
_cell.length_c   1.000
_cell.angle_alpha   90.00
_cell.angle_beta   90.00
_cell.angle_gamma   90.00
#
_symmetry.space_group_name_H-M   'P 1'
#
loop_
_entity.id
_entity.type
_entity.pdbx_description
1 polymer ?
#
loop_
_entity_poly.entity_id
_entity_poly.type
_entity_poly.pdbx_seq_one_letter_code
_entity_poly.pdbx_strand_id
1 'polypeptide(L)'
;MDFSNRLKQIRESHKLSTSKLSKQSGLSQSFIWRIESGEKQPTLGTLRKLSQGLGMSLGELLGEGLLSEPQSAQINRIIGNIRRLPAEQVDALDLFTASLVNEHSSGKHSLALQAINLNHSEQVGLEIELVFSVNVSAIMDHKIPDGMKSNMECFHLYDDRMKEVPIEIIPGNKRMSGQMAGRTFFVRPMSRLTDGRVYKIFISKFLQANNYRYLKENHTIMFSTHEIMDITPFDQELCSSYLSLTIIDSNIASGQENVPVNTDIKLTFSNNVITYAVRDHNLQCFSLESSKKQPVEIDVIMAEPNESSEKKKDIIIHPRHALQSNTAYVLTISESLQGGNQKLLGTDQVITFTTGAANVTSTDEQAGLSIA
;
A
#
# COMPACT_ATOMS: atom_id res chain seq x y z
N MET A 1 12.69 8.31 -51.42
CA MET A 1 12.16 7.36 -52.44
C MET A 1 11.25 8.14 -53.37
N ASP A 2 11.43 7.99 -54.68
CA ASP A 2 10.57 8.64 -55.67
C ASP A 2 9.23 7.87 -55.81
N PHE A 3 8.11 8.59 -55.77
CA PHE A 3 6.74 8.03 -55.79
C PHE A 3 6.52 7.13 -57.02
N SER A 4 7.10 7.50 -58.16
CA SER A 4 7.03 6.77 -59.42
C SER A 4 7.56 5.34 -59.33
N ASN A 5 8.73 5.16 -58.71
CA ASN A 5 9.33 3.84 -58.50
C ASN A 5 8.52 2.99 -57.52
N ARG A 6 7.98 3.61 -56.46
CA ARG A 6 7.14 2.94 -55.48
C ARG A 6 5.83 2.43 -56.08
N LEU A 7 5.15 3.26 -56.88
CA LEU A 7 3.92 2.88 -57.58
C LEU A 7 4.15 1.64 -58.46
N LYS A 8 5.27 1.64 -59.22
CA LYS A 8 5.66 0.51 -60.07
C LYS A 8 5.90 -0.76 -59.26
N GLN A 9 6.65 -0.67 -58.16
CA GLN A 9 6.92 -1.80 -57.26
C GLN A 9 5.65 -2.40 -56.66
N ILE A 10 4.73 -1.56 -56.17
CA ILE A 10 3.45 -2.00 -55.60
C ILE A 10 2.59 -2.68 -56.66
N ARG A 11 2.52 -2.11 -57.88
CA ARG A 11 1.78 -2.73 -58.97
C ARG A 11 2.32 -4.11 -59.32
N GLU A 12 3.64 -4.25 -59.39
CA GLU A 12 4.31 -5.50 -59.72
C GLU A 12 4.18 -6.55 -58.60
N SER A 13 4.27 -6.15 -57.33
CA SER A 13 4.06 -7.05 -56.19
C SER A 13 2.62 -7.58 -56.13
N HIS A 14 1.63 -6.79 -56.54
CA HIS A 14 0.24 -7.21 -56.69
C HIS A 14 -0.01 -8.02 -57.98
N LYS A 15 1.04 -8.35 -58.76
CA LYS A 15 0.95 -9.07 -60.04
C LYS A 15 -0.02 -8.40 -61.04
N LEU A 16 -0.09 -7.07 -61.01
CA LEU A 16 -0.94 -6.29 -61.91
C LEU A 16 -0.12 -5.80 -63.11
N SER A 17 -0.65 -6.00 -64.32
CA SER A 17 -0.12 -5.28 -65.49
C SER A 17 -0.61 -3.83 -65.47
N THR A 18 0.08 -2.94 -66.19
CA THR A 18 -0.37 -1.54 -66.36
C THR A 18 -1.77 -1.47 -67.00
N SER A 19 -2.10 -2.40 -67.90
CA SER A 19 -3.46 -2.55 -68.48
C SER A 19 -4.50 -2.96 -67.44
N LYS A 20 -4.15 -3.85 -66.49
CA LYS A 20 -5.06 -4.29 -65.43
C LYS A 20 -5.30 -3.18 -64.40
N LEU A 21 -4.26 -2.46 -63.99
CA LEU A 21 -4.38 -1.30 -63.11
C LEU A 21 -5.17 -0.15 -63.77
N SER A 22 -5.00 0.05 -65.07
CA SER A 22 -5.78 1.00 -65.88
C SER A 22 -7.29 0.73 -65.75
N LYS A 23 -7.71 -0.53 -65.94
CA LYS A 23 -9.11 -0.94 -65.78
C LYS A 23 -9.64 -0.74 -64.36
N GLN A 24 -8.82 -1.02 -63.34
CA GLN A 24 -9.24 -0.95 -61.94
C GLN A 24 -9.28 0.49 -61.39
N SER A 25 -8.39 1.37 -61.84
CA SER A 25 -8.30 2.77 -61.39
C SER A 25 -9.13 3.75 -62.25
N GLY A 26 -9.60 3.31 -63.41
CA GLY A 26 -10.28 4.19 -64.39
C GLY A 26 -9.35 5.24 -65.00
N LEU A 27 -8.03 4.99 -64.99
CA LEU A 27 -7.00 5.82 -65.61
C LEU A 27 -6.46 5.14 -66.86
N SER A 28 -6.00 5.89 -67.86
CA SER A 28 -5.45 5.27 -69.07
C SER A 28 -4.10 4.60 -68.81
N GLN A 29 -3.83 3.50 -69.52
CA GLN A 29 -2.58 2.74 -69.38
C GLN A 29 -1.33 3.61 -69.65
N SER A 30 -1.38 4.45 -70.68
CA SER A 30 -0.28 5.38 -71.01
C SER A 30 -0.07 6.43 -69.92
N PHE A 31 -1.13 6.86 -69.23
CA PHE A 31 -1.01 7.81 -68.13
C PHE A 31 -0.39 7.19 -66.88
N ILE A 32 -0.74 5.94 -66.57
CA ILE A 32 -0.10 5.18 -65.49
C ILE A 32 1.39 4.98 -65.79
N TRP A 33 1.74 4.62 -67.03
CA TRP A 33 3.14 4.47 -67.43
C TRP A 33 3.94 5.77 -67.27
N ARG A 34 3.36 6.91 -67.68
CA ARG A 34 3.97 8.24 -67.49
C ARG A 34 4.21 8.62 -66.04
N ILE A 35 3.35 8.15 -65.14
CA ILE A 35 3.54 8.34 -63.70
C ILE A 35 4.66 7.42 -63.19
N GLU A 36 4.65 6.13 -63.59
CA GLU A 36 5.67 5.15 -63.19
C GLU A 36 7.07 5.46 -63.75
N SER A 37 7.17 6.14 -64.89
CA SER A 37 8.43 6.58 -65.50
C SER A 37 8.96 7.90 -64.93
N GLY A 38 8.19 8.59 -64.08
CA GLY A 38 8.54 9.91 -63.54
C GLY A 38 8.29 11.07 -64.50
N GLU A 39 7.77 10.82 -65.71
CA GLU A 39 7.44 11.85 -66.71
C GLU A 39 6.33 12.79 -66.22
N LYS A 40 5.42 12.30 -65.35
CA LYS A 40 4.30 13.10 -64.85
C LYS A 40 3.98 12.86 -63.38
N GLN A 41 3.85 13.96 -62.65
CA GLN A 41 3.39 13.96 -61.26
C GLN A 41 1.86 13.83 -61.18
N PRO A 42 1.32 12.91 -60.36
CA PRO A 42 -0.11 12.74 -60.21
C PRO A 42 -0.73 13.83 -59.32
N THR A 43 -1.98 14.19 -59.57
CA THR A 43 -2.76 15.03 -58.64
C THR A 43 -3.33 14.20 -57.50
N LEU A 44 -3.83 14.85 -56.44
CA LEU A 44 -4.53 14.15 -55.34
C LEU A 44 -5.71 13.30 -55.83
N GLY A 45 -6.45 13.78 -56.83
CA GLY A 45 -7.54 13.03 -57.45
C GLY A 45 -7.04 11.78 -58.19
N THR A 46 -5.91 11.87 -58.88
CA THR A 46 -5.25 10.73 -59.52
C THR A 46 -4.73 9.73 -58.49
N LEU A 47 -4.13 10.20 -57.40
CA LEU A 47 -3.62 9.35 -56.32
C LEU A 47 -4.74 8.51 -55.67
N ARG A 48 -5.91 9.11 -55.43
CA ARG A 48 -7.09 8.37 -54.92
C ARG A 48 -7.58 7.29 -55.88
N LYS A 49 -7.61 7.58 -57.18
CA LYS A 49 -7.98 6.60 -58.21
C LYS A 49 -6.99 5.44 -58.28
N LEU A 50 -5.69 5.74 -58.19
CA LEU A 50 -4.63 4.72 -58.13
C LEU A 50 -4.76 3.86 -56.86
N SER A 51 -4.96 4.47 -55.68
CA SER A 51 -5.09 3.73 -54.43
C SER A 51 -6.32 2.81 -54.43
N GLN A 52 -7.46 3.31 -54.93
CA GLN A 52 -8.67 2.52 -55.13
C GLN A 52 -8.46 1.36 -56.11
N GLY A 53 -7.80 1.61 -57.25
CA GLY A 53 -7.51 0.57 -58.23
C GLY A 53 -6.53 -0.50 -57.72
N LEU A 54 -5.66 -0.15 -56.78
CA LEU A 54 -4.74 -1.05 -56.09
C LEU A 54 -5.36 -1.77 -54.88
N GLY A 55 -6.56 -1.35 -54.45
CA GLY A 55 -7.25 -1.91 -53.29
C GLY A 55 -6.62 -1.53 -51.95
N MET A 56 -6.01 -0.35 -51.85
CA MET A 56 -5.34 0.14 -50.64
C MET A 56 -5.69 1.60 -50.31
N SER A 57 -5.38 2.01 -49.09
CA SER A 57 -5.55 3.40 -48.65
C SER A 57 -4.53 4.34 -49.31
N LEU A 58 -4.86 5.63 -49.34
CA LEU A 58 -3.95 6.66 -49.87
C LEU A 58 -2.65 6.78 -49.05
N GLY A 59 -2.72 6.58 -47.72
CA GLY A 59 -1.55 6.60 -46.83
C GLY A 59 -0.59 5.43 -47.08
N GLU A 60 -1.11 4.23 -47.33
CA GLU A 60 -0.31 3.05 -47.70
C GLU A 60 0.43 3.26 -49.04
N LEU A 61 -0.27 3.83 -50.02
CA LEU A 61 0.30 4.16 -51.33
C LEU A 61 1.43 5.20 -51.21
N LEU A 62 1.24 6.25 -50.41
CA LEU A 62 2.23 7.32 -50.20
C LEU A 62 3.38 6.92 -49.25
N GLY A 63 3.25 5.80 -48.55
CA GLY A 63 4.30 5.27 -47.68
C GLY A 63 4.31 5.82 -46.26
N GLU A 64 3.17 6.30 -45.75
CA GLU A 64 3.04 6.66 -44.31
C GLU A 64 3.34 5.48 -43.39
N GLY A 65 3.11 4.25 -43.87
CA GLY A 65 3.51 3.02 -43.16
C GLY A 65 5.02 2.73 -43.12
N LEU A 66 5.89 3.58 -43.69
CA LEU A 66 7.35 3.45 -43.63
C LEU A 66 8.03 4.53 -42.74
N LEU A 67 7.27 5.49 -42.22
CA LEU A 67 7.75 6.42 -41.18
C LEU A 67 7.48 5.90 -39.76
N SER A 68 6.78 4.78 -39.65
CA SER A 68 6.67 4.02 -38.41
C SER A 68 7.42 2.72 -38.62
N GLU A 69 8.40 2.43 -37.76
CA GLU A 69 9.03 1.11 -37.58
C GLU A 69 8.01 -0.03 -37.77
N PRO A 70 8.40 -1.22 -38.26
CA PRO A 70 7.48 -2.33 -38.53
C PRO A 70 6.73 -2.72 -37.25
N GLN A 71 5.57 -2.12 -37.05
CA GLN A 71 4.68 -2.44 -35.96
C GLN A 71 4.08 -3.81 -36.28
N SER A 72 4.24 -4.76 -35.37
CA SER A 72 3.71 -6.12 -35.50
C SER A 72 2.23 -6.07 -35.88
N ALA A 73 1.72 -7.08 -36.60
CA ALA A 73 0.30 -7.19 -36.93
C ALA A 73 -0.61 -7.05 -35.68
N GLN A 74 -0.07 -7.40 -34.51
CA GLN A 74 -0.68 -7.17 -33.20
C GLN A 74 -0.85 -5.70 -32.85
N ILE A 75 0.15 -4.85 -33.09
CA ILE A 75 0.06 -3.40 -32.82
C ILE A 75 -0.99 -2.74 -33.73
N ASN A 76 -1.03 -3.10 -35.02
CA ASN A 76 -2.07 -2.59 -35.92
C ASN A 76 -3.49 -3.00 -35.46
N ARG A 77 -3.65 -4.23 -34.97
CA ARG A 77 -4.91 -4.69 -34.37
C ARG A 77 -5.26 -3.89 -33.11
N ILE A 78 -4.29 -3.60 -32.26
CA ILE A 78 -4.47 -2.79 -31.05
C ILE A 78 -4.92 -1.38 -31.43
N ILE A 79 -4.23 -0.70 -32.35
CA ILE A 79 -4.62 0.64 -32.83
C ILE A 79 -6.04 0.64 -33.39
N GLY A 80 -6.42 -0.39 -34.15
CA GLY A 80 -7.78 -0.56 -34.66
C GLY A 80 -8.84 -0.68 -33.56
N ASN A 81 -8.53 -1.37 -32.46
CA ASN A 81 -9.41 -1.48 -31.30
C ASN A 81 -9.51 -0.15 -30.55
N ILE A 82 -8.39 0.55 -30.35
CA ILE A 82 -8.34 1.85 -29.64
C ILE A 82 -9.26 2.88 -30.30
N ARG A 83 -9.26 2.96 -31.63
CA ARG A 83 -10.12 3.90 -32.38
C ARG A 83 -11.63 3.68 -32.19
N ARG A 84 -12.03 2.53 -31.63
CA ARG A 84 -13.43 2.17 -31.39
C ARG A 84 -13.85 2.32 -29.93
N LEU A 85 -12.92 2.70 -29.05
CA LEU A 85 -13.21 2.89 -27.63
C LEU A 85 -13.91 4.24 -27.39
N PRO A 86 -14.83 4.31 -26.41
CA PRO A 86 -15.31 5.58 -25.84
C PRO A 86 -14.17 6.42 -25.27
N ALA A 87 -14.36 7.75 -25.20
CA ALA A 87 -13.33 8.68 -24.75
C ALA A 87 -12.81 8.33 -23.34
N GLU A 88 -13.68 7.92 -22.42
CA GLU A 88 -13.27 7.57 -21.05
C GLU A 88 -12.36 6.32 -21.01
N GLN A 89 -12.55 5.39 -21.96
CA GLN A 89 -11.73 4.18 -22.07
C GLN A 89 -10.39 4.45 -22.77
N VAL A 90 -10.34 5.44 -23.67
CA VAL A 90 -9.09 5.90 -24.27
C VAL A 90 -8.21 6.58 -23.22
N ASP A 91 -8.79 7.40 -22.34
CA ASP A 91 -8.05 8.05 -21.25
C ASP A 91 -7.46 7.03 -20.26
N ALA A 92 -8.24 6.00 -19.89
CA ALA A 92 -7.77 4.92 -19.03
C ALA A 92 -6.62 4.12 -19.69
N LEU A 93 -6.69 3.90 -21.00
CA LEU A 93 -5.65 3.22 -21.76
C LEU A 93 -4.40 4.08 -21.93
N ASP A 94 -4.54 5.39 -22.14
CA ASP A 94 -3.42 6.32 -22.19
C ASP A 94 -2.68 6.33 -20.85
N LEU A 95 -3.42 6.36 -19.73
CA LEU A 95 -2.83 6.29 -18.40
C LEU A 95 -2.11 4.97 -18.13
N PHE A 96 -2.67 3.84 -18.58
CA PHE A 96 -2.04 2.52 -18.50
C PHE A 96 -0.79 2.43 -19.38
N THR A 97 -0.85 2.95 -20.60
CA THR A 97 0.30 2.98 -21.51
C THR A 97 1.41 3.85 -20.93
N ALA A 98 1.06 5.01 -20.35
CA ALA A 98 1.98 5.87 -19.63
C ALA A 98 2.57 5.18 -18.38
N SER A 99 1.80 4.34 -17.68
CA SER A 99 2.34 3.57 -16.55
C SER A 99 3.35 2.52 -16.99
N LEU A 100 3.11 1.86 -18.14
CA LEU A 100 4.05 0.89 -18.72
C LEU A 100 5.35 1.54 -19.20
N VAL A 101 5.28 2.75 -19.77
CA VAL A 101 6.48 3.51 -20.19
C VAL A 101 7.30 3.98 -18.97
N ASN A 102 6.63 4.21 -17.84
CA ASN A 102 7.26 4.66 -16.59
C ASN A 102 7.83 3.53 -15.71
N GLU A 103 7.70 2.25 -16.10
CA GLU A 103 8.28 1.11 -15.34
C GLU A 103 9.83 1.13 -15.27
N HIS A 104 10.49 2.07 -15.94
CA HIS A 104 11.93 2.34 -15.77
C HIS A 104 12.25 3.39 -14.69
N SER A 105 11.25 4.00 -14.05
CA SER A 105 11.43 5.04 -13.04
C SER A 105 10.80 4.63 -11.69
N SER A 106 11.55 3.87 -10.89
CA SER A 106 11.47 3.76 -9.42
C SER A 106 10.16 4.21 -8.72
N GLY A 107 9.27 3.25 -8.42
CA GLY A 107 8.66 3.02 -7.10
C GLY A 107 7.78 4.06 -6.38
N LYS A 108 7.65 5.31 -6.81
CA LYS A 108 7.00 6.36 -5.99
C LYS A 108 5.54 6.70 -6.32
N HIS A 109 4.90 5.99 -7.26
CA HIS A 109 3.58 6.38 -7.78
C HIS A 109 2.53 5.26 -7.92
N SER A 110 2.70 4.08 -7.31
CA SER A 110 1.65 3.03 -7.28
C SER A 110 0.66 3.24 -6.12
N LEU A 111 -0.54 2.64 -6.23
CA LEU A 111 -1.40 2.45 -5.05
C LEU A 111 -0.64 1.53 -4.08
N ALA A 112 -0.67 1.87 -2.79
CA ALA A 112 0.03 1.12 -1.75
C ALA A 112 -0.88 0.95 -0.54
N LEU A 113 -0.74 -0.18 0.15
CA LEU A 113 -1.31 -0.40 1.47
C LEU A 113 -0.45 0.36 2.49
N GLN A 114 -1.07 1.12 3.38
CA GLN A 114 -0.38 2.01 4.34
C GLN A 114 -0.54 1.59 5.79
N ALA A 115 -1.67 0.96 6.14
CA ALA A 115 -1.89 0.42 7.47
C ALA A 115 -2.90 -0.72 7.43
N ILE A 116 -2.78 -1.64 8.39
CA ILE A 116 -3.71 -2.75 8.61
C ILE A 116 -4.06 -2.80 10.11
N ASN A 117 -5.30 -2.56 10.48
CA ASN A 117 -5.71 -2.59 11.90
C ASN A 117 -6.70 -3.72 12.15
N LEU A 118 -6.44 -4.51 13.19
CA LEU A 118 -7.38 -5.51 13.69
C LEU A 118 -8.19 -4.89 14.81
N ASN A 119 -9.45 -4.58 14.53
CA ASN A 119 -10.37 -3.95 15.45
C ASN A 119 -11.34 -4.99 16.03
N HIS A 120 -11.56 -4.92 17.34
CA HIS A 120 -12.50 -5.77 18.06
C HIS A 120 -13.60 -4.93 18.69
N SER A 121 -14.85 -5.24 18.35
CA SER A 121 -16.02 -4.64 19.01
C SER A 121 -16.92 -5.73 19.56
N GLU A 122 -17.43 -5.54 20.78
CA GLU A 122 -18.36 -6.48 21.41
C GLU A 122 -19.65 -6.69 20.60
N GLN A 123 -20.07 -5.68 19.82
CA GLN A 123 -21.30 -5.73 19.04
C GLN A 123 -21.10 -6.28 17.61
N VAL A 124 -19.92 -6.08 17.03
CA VAL A 124 -19.66 -6.29 15.59
C VAL A 124 -18.70 -7.47 15.33
N GLY A 125 -17.92 -7.88 16.34
CA GLY A 125 -16.89 -8.90 16.20
C GLY A 125 -15.56 -8.33 15.69
N LEU A 126 -14.78 -9.17 15.03
CA LEU A 126 -13.51 -8.79 14.40
C LEU A 126 -13.78 -8.03 13.10
N GLU A 127 -13.15 -6.87 12.96
CA GLU A 127 -13.17 -6.04 11.76
C GLU A 127 -11.73 -5.67 11.40
N ILE A 128 -11.37 -5.82 10.13
CA ILE A 128 -10.00 -5.61 9.66
C ILE A 128 -10.00 -4.38 8.77
N GLU A 129 -9.39 -3.31 9.27
CA GLU A 129 -9.26 -2.04 8.56
C GLU A 129 -8.02 -2.07 7.66
N LEU A 130 -8.21 -1.79 6.37
CA LEU A 130 -7.16 -1.68 5.36
C LEU A 130 -7.12 -0.25 4.85
N VAL A 131 -6.00 0.46 5.09
CA VAL A 131 -5.82 1.87 4.71
C VAL A 131 -4.88 1.95 3.50
N PHE A 132 -5.26 2.73 2.49
CA PHE A 132 -4.53 2.83 1.23
C PHE A 132 -3.97 4.23 0.97
N SER A 133 -2.94 4.31 0.11
CA SER A 133 -2.26 5.55 -0.22
C SER A 133 -3.13 6.54 -1.01
N VAL A 134 -4.20 6.08 -1.66
CA VAL A 134 -5.15 6.91 -2.43
C VAL A 134 -6.58 6.43 -2.17
N ASN A 135 -7.57 7.24 -2.55
CA ASN A 135 -8.98 6.88 -2.44
C ASN A 135 -9.32 5.66 -3.31
N VAL A 136 -9.89 4.64 -2.68
CA VAL A 136 -10.26 3.34 -3.28
C VAL A 136 -11.73 2.97 -3.04
N SER A 137 -12.49 3.83 -2.36
CA SER A 137 -13.90 3.58 -1.99
C SER A 137 -14.88 4.54 -2.72
N ALA A 138 -16.04 4.88 -2.13
CA ALA A 138 -17.25 5.45 -2.75
C ALA A 138 -17.09 6.71 -3.64
N ILE A 139 -15.93 7.39 -3.61
CA ILE A 139 -15.57 8.43 -4.58
C ILE A 139 -15.38 7.83 -5.99
N MET A 140 -15.14 6.52 -6.09
CA MET A 140 -14.90 5.83 -7.35
C MET A 140 -16.11 5.80 -8.28
N ASP A 141 -17.32 5.51 -7.79
CA ASP A 141 -18.48 5.33 -8.69
C ASP A 141 -18.82 6.58 -9.50
N HIS A 142 -18.47 7.77 -8.98
CA HIS A 142 -18.64 9.04 -9.68
C HIS A 142 -17.63 9.26 -10.81
N LYS A 143 -16.48 8.60 -10.75
CA LYS A 143 -15.38 8.75 -11.70
C LYS A 143 -15.23 7.55 -12.63
N ILE A 144 -15.57 6.36 -12.13
CA ILE A 144 -15.32 5.05 -12.74
C ILE A 144 -16.62 4.24 -12.59
N PRO A 145 -17.37 4.01 -13.68
CA PRO A 145 -18.56 3.18 -13.67
C PRO A 145 -18.24 1.78 -13.11
N ASP A 146 -19.05 1.29 -12.17
CA ASP A 146 -18.90 0.00 -11.49
C ASP A 146 -17.56 -0.22 -10.77
N GLY A 147 -16.78 0.85 -10.54
CA GLY A 147 -15.46 0.77 -9.93
C GLY A 147 -15.49 0.24 -8.50
N MET A 148 -16.48 0.66 -7.70
CA MET A 148 -16.62 0.17 -6.32
C MET A 148 -16.96 -1.31 -6.27
N LYS A 149 -17.90 -1.77 -7.11
CA LYS A 149 -18.27 -3.17 -7.20
C LYS A 149 -17.07 -4.05 -7.58
N SER A 150 -16.29 -3.61 -8.56
CA SER A 150 -15.08 -4.31 -9.00
C SER A 150 -14.02 -4.39 -7.89
N ASN A 151 -13.87 -3.31 -7.11
CA ASN A 151 -12.94 -3.30 -5.97
C ASN A 151 -13.39 -4.23 -4.83
N MET A 152 -14.69 -4.34 -4.56
CA MET A 152 -15.18 -5.26 -3.52
C MET A 152 -14.84 -6.72 -3.84
N GLU A 153 -14.80 -7.09 -5.12
CA GLU A 153 -14.41 -8.42 -5.60
C GLU A 153 -12.89 -8.68 -5.52
N CYS A 154 -12.08 -7.67 -5.17
CA CYS A 154 -10.62 -7.83 -5.05
C CYS A 154 -10.16 -8.42 -3.72
N PHE A 155 -11.07 -8.65 -2.76
CA PHE A 155 -10.76 -9.11 -1.42
C PHE A 155 -11.29 -10.51 -1.18
N HIS A 156 -10.44 -11.39 -0.65
CA HIS A 156 -10.82 -12.74 -0.23
C HIS A 156 -10.20 -13.07 1.11
N LEU A 157 -10.85 -13.94 1.89
CA LEU A 157 -10.34 -14.44 3.16
C LEU A 157 -10.29 -15.95 3.11
N TYR A 158 -9.17 -16.52 3.56
CA TYR A 158 -8.96 -17.96 3.61
C TYR A 158 -8.58 -18.40 5.03
N ASP A 159 -8.96 -19.63 5.40
CA ASP A 159 -8.46 -20.29 6.59
C ASP A 159 -7.07 -20.95 6.36
N ASP A 160 -6.56 -21.60 7.40
CA ASP A 160 -5.28 -22.33 7.41
C ASP A 160 -5.21 -23.45 6.35
N ARG A 161 -6.36 -23.92 5.87
CA ARG A 161 -6.51 -24.99 4.86
C ARG A 161 -6.83 -24.44 3.47
N MET A 162 -6.67 -23.13 3.26
CA MET A 162 -7.02 -22.44 2.00
C MET A 162 -8.51 -22.54 1.62
N LYS A 163 -9.38 -22.81 2.59
CA LYS A 163 -10.83 -22.75 2.38
C LYS A 163 -11.29 -21.31 2.51
N GLU A 164 -12.06 -20.84 1.54
CA GLU A 164 -12.60 -19.48 1.54
C GLU A 164 -13.60 -19.29 2.68
N VAL A 165 -13.43 -18.19 3.41
CA VAL A 165 -14.28 -17.75 4.51
C VAL A 165 -15.13 -16.58 4.00
N PRO A 166 -16.46 -16.63 4.12
CA PRO A 166 -17.32 -15.54 3.69
C PRO A 166 -17.01 -14.23 4.44
N ILE A 167 -16.87 -13.14 3.68
CA ILE A 167 -16.58 -11.80 4.19
C ILE A 167 -17.56 -10.77 3.64
N GLU A 168 -17.81 -9.75 4.44
CA GLU A 168 -18.46 -8.51 4.07
C GLU A 168 -17.37 -7.43 3.89
N ILE A 169 -17.36 -6.76 2.74
CA ILE A 169 -16.45 -5.63 2.46
C ILE A 169 -17.23 -4.32 2.63
N ILE A 170 -16.75 -3.45 3.51
CA ILE A 170 -17.41 -2.21 3.86
C ILE A 170 -16.49 -1.03 3.50
N PRO A 171 -16.89 -0.14 2.58
CA PRO A 171 -16.10 1.05 2.26
C PRO A 171 -16.13 2.07 3.42
N GLY A 172 -14.99 2.69 3.70
CA GLY A 172 -14.82 3.72 4.73
C GLY A 172 -15.52 5.05 4.37
N ASN A 173 -16.83 5.10 4.51
CA ASN A 173 -17.62 6.28 4.09
C ASN A 173 -18.04 7.19 5.26
N LYS A 174 -17.61 6.91 6.50
CA LYS A 174 -17.97 7.74 7.65
C LYS A 174 -17.14 9.03 7.66
N ARG A 175 -17.84 10.18 7.66
CA ARG A 175 -17.23 11.49 7.95
C ARG A 175 -16.75 11.49 9.40
N MET A 176 -15.45 11.36 9.62
CA MET A 176 -14.83 11.72 10.90
C MET A 176 -14.22 13.11 10.73
N SER A 177 -14.69 14.09 11.50
CA SER A 177 -14.07 15.43 11.61
C SER A 177 -13.81 16.16 10.27
N GLY A 178 -14.78 16.15 9.34
CA GLY A 178 -14.72 16.96 8.12
C GLY A 178 -13.80 16.44 6.99
N GLN A 179 -13.07 15.34 7.19
CA GLN A 179 -12.32 14.66 6.13
C GLN A 179 -12.98 13.33 5.75
N MET A 180 -13.11 13.06 4.44
CA MET A 180 -13.69 11.82 3.91
C MET A 180 -12.66 10.68 4.00
N ALA A 181 -12.98 9.58 4.69
CA ALA A 181 -12.13 8.38 4.80
C ALA A 181 -12.14 7.50 3.52
N GLY A 182 -12.08 8.13 2.33
CA GLY A 182 -12.21 7.45 1.04
C GLY A 182 -11.12 6.42 0.72
N ARG A 183 -10.11 6.30 1.59
CA ARG A 183 -8.89 5.51 1.47
C ARG A 183 -8.97 4.17 2.19
N THR A 184 -10.09 3.84 2.82
CA THR A 184 -10.19 2.69 3.73
C THR A 184 -11.23 1.68 3.26
N PHE A 185 -10.91 0.40 3.41
CA PHE A 185 -11.87 -0.70 3.39
C PHE A 185 -11.85 -1.44 4.71
N PHE A 186 -13.01 -1.86 5.18
CA PHE A 186 -13.16 -2.77 6.31
C PHE A 186 -13.55 -4.14 5.82
N VAL A 187 -12.79 -5.16 6.20
CA VAL A 187 -13.07 -6.57 5.91
C VAL A 187 -13.64 -7.20 7.16
N ARG A 188 -14.88 -7.68 7.09
CA ARG A 188 -15.57 -8.32 8.22
C ARG A 188 -15.90 -9.77 7.89
N PRO A 189 -15.37 -10.75 8.62
CA PRO A 189 -15.83 -12.14 8.51
C PRO A 189 -17.31 -12.25 8.85
N MET A 190 -18.09 -12.93 8.00
CA MET A 190 -19.53 -13.14 8.25
C MET A 190 -19.79 -14.21 9.33
N SER A 191 -18.75 -14.91 9.75
CA SER A 191 -18.79 -15.91 10.82
C SER A 191 -17.64 -15.68 11.80
N ARG A 192 -17.85 -16.03 13.06
CA ARG A 192 -16.83 -15.90 14.10
C ARG A 192 -15.62 -16.76 13.74
N LEU A 193 -14.47 -16.12 13.62
CA LEU A 193 -13.20 -16.81 13.43
C LEU A 193 -12.82 -17.56 14.72
N THR A 194 -12.18 -18.71 14.54
CA THR A 194 -11.72 -19.55 15.65
C THR A 194 -10.43 -18.98 16.21
N ASP A 195 -10.39 -18.79 17.52
CA ASP A 195 -9.20 -18.28 18.20
C ASP A 195 -8.03 -19.27 18.08
N GLY A 196 -6.80 -18.74 18.01
CA GLY A 196 -5.56 -19.51 17.81
C GLY A 196 -5.38 -20.09 16.41
N ARG A 197 -6.29 -19.84 15.45
CA ARG A 197 -6.08 -20.18 14.04
C ARG A 197 -5.46 -19.04 13.26
N VAL A 198 -4.78 -19.43 12.18
CA VAL A 198 -4.20 -18.52 11.20
C VAL A 198 -5.15 -18.37 10.01
N TYR A 199 -5.32 -17.13 9.58
CA TYR A 199 -6.15 -16.74 8.45
C TYR A 199 -5.32 -15.90 7.46
N LYS A 200 -5.78 -15.83 6.22
CA LYS A 200 -5.10 -15.10 5.15
C LYS A 200 -6.08 -14.20 4.41
N ILE A 201 -5.85 -12.89 4.44
CA ILE A 201 -6.53 -11.96 3.52
C ILE A 201 -5.72 -11.91 2.23
N PHE A 202 -6.39 -12.06 1.11
CA PHE A 202 -5.84 -11.83 -0.21
C PHE A 202 -6.43 -10.54 -0.78
N ILE A 203 -5.55 -9.66 -1.27
CA ILE A 203 -5.91 -8.43 -1.97
C ILE A 203 -5.34 -8.51 -3.38
N SER A 204 -6.23 -8.52 -4.37
CA SER A 204 -5.86 -8.57 -5.78
C SER A 204 -5.14 -7.31 -6.22
N LYS A 205 -4.10 -7.47 -7.06
CA LYS A 205 -3.39 -6.36 -7.70
C LYS A 205 -4.30 -5.47 -8.55
N PHE A 206 -5.47 -5.99 -8.95
CA PHE A 206 -6.46 -5.28 -9.74
C PHE A 206 -7.29 -4.30 -8.93
N LEU A 207 -7.08 -4.20 -7.62
CA LEU A 207 -7.66 -3.13 -6.81
C LEU A 207 -7.25 -1.77 -7.39
N GLN A 208 -8.25 -0.97 -7.75
CA GLN A 208 -8.06 0.28 -8.48
C GLN A 208 -8.36 1.48 -7.58
N ALA A 209 -7.54 2.53 -7.67
CA ALA A 209 -7.80 3.82 -7.04
C ALA A 209 -8.56 4.76 -7.98
N ASN A 210 -9.16 5.81 -7.43
CA ASN A 210 -9.92 6.81 -8.18
C ASN A 210 -9.09 7.68 -9.15
N ASN A 211 -7.77 7.52 -9.15
CA ASN A 211 -6.83 8.09 -10.12
C ASN A 211 -6.29 7.03 -11.09
N TYR A 212 -7.03 5.92 -11.24
CA TYR A 212 -6.74 4.79 -12.13
C TYR A 212 -5.42 4.07 -11.85
N ARG A 213 -4.86 4.22 -10.65
CA ARG A 213 -3.68 3.47 -10.21
C ARG A 213 -4.09 2.14 -9.60
N TYR A 214 -3.18 1.18 -9.68
CA TYR A 214 -3.37 -0.18 -9.16
C TYR A 214 -2.31 -0.50 -8.11
N LEU A 215 -2.59 -1.53 -7.31
CA LEU A 215 -1.55 -2.18 -6.51
C LEU A 215 -0.50 -2.76 -7.45
N LYS A 216 0.77 -2.67 -7.05
CA LYS A 216 1.89 -3.20 -7.86
C LYS A 216 1.79 -4.71 -8.06
N GLU A 217 1.33 -5.41 -7.03
CA GLU A 217 1.21 -6.87 -6.99
C GLU A 217 0.13 -7.29 -5.99
N ASN A 218 -0.17 -8.59 -5.95
CA ASN A 218 -1.14 -9.15 -5.02
C ASN A 218 -0.58 -9.09 -3.61
N HIS A 219 -1.42 -8.73 -2.63
CA HIS A 219 -1.03 -8.74 -1.24
C HIS A 219 -1.68 -9.92 -0.51
N THR A 220 -0.92 -10.59 0.35
CA THR A 220 -1.40 -11.62 1.28
C THR A 220 -1.03 -11.18 2.68
N ILE A 221 -2.03 -11.05 3.55
CA ILE A 221 -1.86 -10.68 4.95
C ILE A 221 -2.22 -11.92 5.77
N MET A 222 -1.22 -12.50 6.44
CA MET A 222 -1.43 -13.60 7.38
C MET A 222 -1.67 -13.03 8.77
N PHE A 223 -2.73 -13.46 9.44
CA PHE A 223 -3.12 -12.93 10.73
C PHE A 223 -3.82 -14.00 11.58
N SER A 224 -3.77 -13.85 12.91
CA SER A 224 -4.67 -14.53 13.83
C SER A 224 -5.80 -13.57 14.22
N THR A 225 -6.79 -14.04 14.99
CA THR A 225 -7.83 -13.14 15.50
C THR A 225 -7.29 -11.97 16.29
N HIS A 226 -6.07 -12.02 16.82
CA HIS A 226 -5.53 -11.01 17.72
C HIS A 226 -4.40 -10.16 17.11
N GLU A 227 -3.80 -10.60 15.99
CA GLU A 227 -2.59 -9.96 15.48
C GLU A 227 -2.25 -10.31 14.02
N ILE A 228 -1.41 -9.48 13.39
CA ILE A 228 -0.86 -9.74 12.06
C ILE A 228 0.47 -10.48 12.19
N MET A 229 0.57 -11.61 11.52
CA MET A 229 1.72 -12.50 11.55
C MET A 229 2.72 -12.16 10.45
N ASP A 230 2.25 -11.99 9.21
CA ASP A 230 3.10 -11.78 8.03
C ASP A 230 2.36 -11.00 6.91
N ILE A 231 3.13 -10.33 6.05
CA ILE A 231 2.63 -9.57 4.90
C ILE A 231 3.51 -9.88 3.68
N THR A 232 2.89 -10.34 2.60
CA THR A 232 3.54 -10.62 1.32
C THR A 232 2.90 -9.77 0.21
N PRO A 233 3.64 -9.05 -0.64
CA PRO A 233 5.09 -8.86 -0.60
C PRO A 233 5.52 -8.16 0.69
N PHE A 234 6.78 -8.38 1.07
CA PHE A 234 7.35 -7.71 2.23
C PHE A 234 7.36 -6.19 1.99
N ASP A 235 6.71 -5.45 2.88
CA ASP A 235 6.73 -4.00 2.93
C ASP A 235 7.33 -3.58 4.27
N GLN A 236 8.52 -2.96 4.26
CA GLN A 236 9.27 -2.70 5.49
C GLN A 236 8.50 -1.80 6.48
N GLU A 237 7.74 -0.82 5.99
CA GLU A 237 7.02 0.11 6.88
C GLU A 237 5.85 -0.63 7.55
N LEU A 238 5.03 -1.34 6.77
CA LEU A 238 3.95 -2.17 7.31
C LEU A 238 4.52 -3.25 8.22
N CYS A 239 5.46 -4.04 7.70
CA CYS A 239 6.08 -5.15 8.40
C CYS A 239 6.76 -4.72 9.69
N SER A 240 7.50 -3.61 9.77
CA SER A 240 8.15 -3.21 11.03
C SER A 240 7.16 -3.03 12.19
N SER A 241 5.98 -2.48 11.90
CA SER A 241 4.95 -2.26 12.92
C SER A 241 4.34 -3.55 13.44
N TYR A 242 4.41 -4.63 12.65
CA TYR A 242 3.81 -5.93 12.99
C TYR A 242 4.82 -7.03 13.29
N LEU A 243 6.01 -7.04 12.67
CA LEU A 243 7.03 -8.10 12.71
C LEU A 243 8.09 -7.90 13.81
N SER A 244 8.15 -6.73 14.42
CA SER A 244 8.97 -6.48 15.61
C SER A 244 8.11 -5.93 16.74
N LEU A 245 8.41 -6.34 17.96
CA LEU A 245 7.87 -5.67 19.12
C LEU A 245 8.61 -4.33 19.26
N THR A 246 7.87 -3.24 19.44
CA THR A 246 8.46 -1.90 19.60
C THR A 246 7.76 -1.14 20.71
N ILE A 247 8.46 -0.15 21.28
CA ILE A 247 7.88 0.81 22.22
C ILE A 247 7.24 1.91 21.38
N ILE A 248 5.92 2.08 21.49
CA ILE A 248 5.16 3.09 20.73
C ILE A 248 4.90 4.36 21.54
N ASP A 249 4.99 4.30 22.87
CA ASP A 249 4.86 5.46 23.75
C ASP A 249 5.62 5.26 25.06
N SER A 250 6.09 6.37 25.65
CA SER A 250 6.74 6.43 26.96
C SER A 250 6.46 7.78 27.61
N ASN A 251 6.07 7.80 28.89
CA ASN A 251 5.84 9.05 29.61
C ASN A 251 7.14 9.84 29.91
N ILE A 252 8.30 9.19 29.76
CA ILE A 252 9.62 9.81 29.84
C ILE A 252 10.31 9.64 28.49
N ALA A 253 10.68 10.75 27.86
CA ALA A 253 11.50 10.72 26.65
C ALA A 253 12.97 10.44 27.00
N SER A 254 13.67 9.69 26.15
CA SER A 254 15.12 9.52 26.33
C SER A 254 15.84 10.86 26.22
N GLY A 255 16.71 11.16 27.19
CA GLY A 255 17.38 12.44 27.38
C GLY A 255 16.57 13.47 28.18
N GLN A 256 15.39 13.14 28.71
CA GLN A 256 14.56 14.10 29.46
C GLN A 256 15.23 14.54 30.77
N GLU A 257 15.18 15.84 31.03
CA GLU A 257 15.71 16.47 32.25
C GLU A 257 14.59 16.83 33.24
N ASN A 258 14.97 17.08 34.49
CA ASN A 258 14.07 17.51 35.57
C ASN A 258 12.90 16.56 35.86
N VAL A 259 13.10 15.25 35.67
CA VAL A 259 12.10 14.24 36.02
C VAL A 259 11.92 14.20 37.56
N PRO A 260 10.69 14.24 38.10
CA PRO A 260 10.48 14.11 39.53
C PRO A 260 11.04 12.79 40.09
N VAL A 261 11.58 12.82 41.31
CA VAL A 261 12.25 11.66 41.92
C VAL A 261 11.32 10.47 42.24
N ASN A 262 10.00 10.69 42.25
CA ASN A 262 8.97 9.69 42.53
C ASN A 262 8.10 9.39 41.30
N THR A 263 8.67 9.49 40.10
CA THR A 263 7.95 9.26 38.85
C THR A 263 7.97 7.78 38.48
N ASP A 264 6.78 7.21 38.28
CA ASP A 264 6.61 5.92 37.62
C ASP A 264 6.89 6.06 36.11
N ILE A 265 7.58 5.07 35.55
CA ILE A 265 7.90 5.05 34.12
C ILE A 265 6.89 4.14 33.43
N LYS A 266 6.02 4.71 32.59
CA LYS A 266 5.02 3.97 31.82
C LYS A 266 5.50 3.79 30.39
N LEU A 267 5.50 2.54 29.93
CA LEU A 267 5.85 2.14 28.56
C LEU A 267 4.65 1.48 27.89
N THR A 268 4.38 1.85 26.64
CA THR A 268 3.35 1.25 25.80
C THR A 268 3.98 0.55 24.61
N PHE A 269 3.62 -0.71 24.35
CA PHE A 269 4.19 -1.54 23.29
C PHE A 269 3.26 -1.71 22.09
N SER A 270 3.84 -2.02 20.92
CA SER A 270 3.10 -2.25 19.68
C SER A 270 2.14 -3.46 19.75
N ASN A 271 2.46 -4.45 20.60
CA ASN A 271 1.67 -5.66 20.82
C ASN A 271 1.46 -5.97 22.31
N ASN A 272 0.57 -6.90 22.62
CA ASN A 272 0.31 -7.35 23.99
C ASN A 272 1.57 -7.98 24.58
N VAL A 273 2.07 -7.43 25.68
CA VAL A 273 3.26 -7.92 26.39
C VAL A 273 2.91 -8.60 27.72
N ILE A 274 1.62 -8.71 28.03
CA ILE A 274 1.09 -9.28 29.29
C ILE A 274 0.10 -10.41 28.98
N THR A 275 0.51 -11.37 28.17
CA THR A 275 -0.25 -12.62 28.00
C THR A 275 0.26 -13.69 28.96
N TYR A 276 -0.56 -14.69 29.28
CA TYR A 276 -0.14 -15.80 30.16
C TYR A 276 1.16 -16.47 29.70
N ALA A 277 1.43 -16.51 28.40
CA ALA A 277 2.61 -17.18 27.85
C ALA A 277 3.92 -16.42 28.06
N VAL A 278 3.87 -15.08 28.14
CA VAL A 278 5.09 -14.23 28.12
C VAL A 278 5.27 -13.39 29.37
N ARG A 279 4.22 -13.23 30.20
CA ARG A 279 4.22 -12.32 31.35
C ARG A 279 5.37 -12.59 32.32
N ASP A 280 5.54 -13.84 32.74
CA ASP A 280 6.57 -14.20 33.74
C ASP A 280 7.99 -13.95 33.23
N HIS A 281 8.22 -14.20 31.94
CA HIS A 281 9.48 -13.87 31.25
C HIS A 281 9.69 -12.36 31.15
N ASN A 282 8.67 -11.63 30.71
CA ASN A 282 8.74 -10.18 30.50
C ASN A 282 8.96 -9.40 31.81
N LEU A 283 8.49 -9.91 32.96
CA LEU A 283 8.78 -9.32 34.27
C LEU A 283 10.27 -9.19 34.56
N GLN A 284 11.11 -10.03 33.95
CA GLN A 284 12.56 -10.03 34.15
C GLN A 284 13.32 -9.18 33.11
N CYS A 285 12.62 -8.54 32.18
CA CYS A 285 13.25 -7.85 31.04
C CYS A 285 13.63 -6.38 31.31
N PHE A 286 13.59 -5.92 32.57
CA PHE A 286 13.79 -4.52 32.92
C PHE A 286 14.86 -4.34 33.98
N SER A 287 15.70 -3.32 33.80
CA SER A 287 16.69 -2.91 34.79
C SER A 287 16.88 -1.39 34.78
N LEU A 288 17.08 -0.82 35.96
CA LEU A 288 17.32 0.61 36.13
C LEU A 288 18.63 0.80 36.88
N GLU A 289 19.52 1.63 36.36
CA GLU A 289 20.77 1.99 37.00
C GLU A 289 21.03 3.50 36.95
N SER A 290 21.80 4.02 37.90
CA SER A 290 22.32 5.39 37.79
C SER A 290 23.44 5.47 36.75
N SER A 291 23.77 6.67 36.29
CA SER A 291 24.91 6.91 35.39
C SER A 291 26.26 6.46 35.97
N LYS A 292 26.32 6.17 37.27
CA LYS A 292 27.47 5.58 37.96
C LYS A 292 27.41 4.04 38.03
N LYS A 293 26.51 3.40 37.27
CA LYS A 293 26.25 1.95 37.26
C LYS A 293 25.82 1.39 38.63
N GLN A 294 25.14 2.21 39.43
CA GLN A 294 24.54 1.73 40.67
C GLN A 294 23.13 1.23 40.39
N PRO A 295 22.80 -0.04 40.67
CA PRO A 295 21.48 -0.57 40.40
C PRO A 295 20.43 0.10 41.29
N VAL A 296 19.24 0.31 40.72
CA VAL A 296 18.05 0.80 41.42
C VAL A 296 17.06 -0.35 41.49
N GLU A 297 16.55 -0.64 42.69
CA GLU A 297 15.49 -1.63 42.82
C GLU A 297 14.18 -1.10 42.24
N ILE A 298 13.58 -1.91 41.36
CA ILE A 298 12.34 -1.58 40.66
C ILE A 298 11.31 -2.69 40.89
N ASP A 299 10.05 -2.30 40.92
CA ASP A 299 8.91 -3.18 40.75
C ASP A 299 8.32 -2.99 39.35
N VAL A 300 8.17 -4.09 38.62
CA VAL A 300 7.54 -4.11 37.29
C VAL A 300 6.07 -4.46 37.48
N ILE A 301 5.21 -3.48 37.21
CA ILE A 301 3.77 -3.57 37.40
C ILE A 301 3.14 -3.85 36.03
N MET A 302 2.43 -4.97 35.96
CA MET A 302 1.68 -5.44 34.80
C MET A 302 0.24 -5.72 35.21
N ALA A 303 -0.73 -5.44 34.33
CA ALA A 303 -2.12 -5.84 34.54
C ALA A 303 -2.29 -7.37 34.62
N GLU A 304 -3.48 -7.83 34.99
CA GLU A 304 -3.80 -9.25 34.88
C GLU A 304 -4.03 -9.67 33.41
N PRO A 305 -3.56 -10.85 32.96
CA PRO A 305 -3.73 -11.29 31.57
C PRO A 305 -5.18 -11.42 31.10
N ASN A 306 -6.15 -11.40 32.02
CA ASN A 306 -7.60 -11.44 31.75
C ASN A 306 -8.24 -10.04 31.61
N GLU A 307 -7.52 -8.94 31.86
CA GLU A 307 -8.03 -7.57 31.72
C GLU A 307 -8.21 -7.14 30.24
N SER A 308 -8.62 -5.88 30.01
CA SER A 308 -8.82 -5.32 28.66
C SER A 308 -7.53 -5.31 27.85
N SER A 309 -7.64 -5.42 26.52
CA SER A 309 -6.45 -5.51 25.64
C SER A 309 -5.59 -4.25 25.65
N GLU A 310 -6.16 -3.08 25.93
CA GLU A 310 -5.40 -1.82 26.01
C GLU A 310 -4.36 -1.87 27.14
N LYS A 311 -4.75 -2.40 28.31
CA LYS A 311 -3.85 -2.54 29.45
C LYS A 311 -2.77 -3.60 29.26
N LYS A 312 -2.96 -4.58 28.36
CA LYS A 312 -1.98 -5.65 28.09
C LYS A 312 -0.77 -5.16 27.30
N LYS A 313 -0.82 -3.93 26.80
CA LYS A 313 0.28 -3.27 26.08
C LYS A 313 1.09 -2.33 26.97
N ASP A 314 0.63 -2.09 28.20
CA ASP A 314 1.22 -1.11 29.11
C ASP A 314 2.01 -1.81 30.21
N ILE A 315 3.27 -1.44 30.41
CA ILE A 315 4.09 -1.86 31.56
C ILE A 315 4.50 -0.61 32.34
N ILE A 316 4.35 -0.67 33.66
CA ILE A 316 4.76 0.42 34.56
C ILE A 316 5.97 -0.05 35.37
N ILE A 317 7.01 0.76 35.42
CA ILE A 317 8.22 0.51 36.20
C ILE A 317 8.21 1.50 37.37
N HIS A 318 8.14 0.97 38.58
CA HIS A 318 8.10 1.73 39.82
C HIS A 318 9.42 1.58 40.57
N PRO A 319 10.24 2.64 40.73
CA PRO A 319 11.39 2.60 41.62
C PRO A 319 10.92 2.39 43.07
N ARG A 320 11.44 1.36 43.77
CA ARG A 320 11.02 1.06 45.16
C ARG A 320 11.32 2.16 46.16
N HIS A 321 12.32 2.97 45.84
CA HIS A 321 12.75 4.11 46.63
C HIS A 321 12.83 5.33 45.74
N ALA A 322 12.55 6.50 46.34
CA ALA A 322 12.72 7.78 45.68
C ALA A 322 14.11 7.88 45.05
N LEU A 323 14.16 8.27 43.78
CA LEU A 323 15.41 8.46 43.06
C LEU A 323 16.20 9.62 43.67
N GLN A 324 17.52 9.61 43.49
CA GLN A 324 18.37 10.70 43.92
C GLN A 324 18.14 11.91 43.03
N SER A 325 18.04 13.10 43.61
CA SER A 325 17.92 14.35 42.86
C SER A 325 19.16 14.65 42.02
N ASN A 326 18.99 15.39 40.92
CA ASN A 326 20.07 15.81 40.02
C ASN A 326 20.95 14.64 39.56
N THR A 327 20.36 13.45 39.40
CA THR A 327 21.06 12.22 39.06
C THR A 327 20.53 11.68 37.74
N ALA A 328 21.44 11.28 36.86
CA ALA A 328 21.10 10.64 35.60
C ALA A 328 20.89 9.14 35.81
N TYR A 329 19.87 8.59 35.16
CA TYR A 329 19.46 7.20 35.20
C TYR A 329 19.34 6.63 33.79
N VAL A 330 19.54 5.32 33.71
CA VAL A 330 19.48 4.51 32.50
C VAL A 330 18.52 3.36 32.76
N LEU A 331 17.36 3.41 32.13
CA LEU A 331 16.43 2.28 32.06
C LEU A 331 16.79 1.44 30.83
N THR A 332 17.05 0.15 31.05
CA THR A 332 17.30 -0.82 29.97
C THR A 332 16.15 -1.81 29.90
N ILE A 333 15.60 -1.98 28.70
CA ILE A 333 14.60 -2.98 28.34
C ILE A 333 15.28 -4.03 27.46
N SER A 334 15.26 -5.28 27.89
CA SER A 334 15.98 -6.36 27.21
C SER A 334 15.45 -6.65 25.80
N GLU A 335 16.36 -6.92 24.87
CA GLU A 335 16.06 -7.46 23.53
C GLU A 335 15.18 -8.71 23.54
N SER A 336 15.23 -9.47 24.64
CA SER A 336 14.49 -10.70 24.84
C SER A 336 13.02 -10.49 25.22
N LEU A 337 12.59 -9.24 25.45
CA LEU A 337 11.20 -8.94 25.77
C LEU A 337 10.31 -9.38 24.61
N GLN A 338 9.26 -10.15 24.93
CA GLN A 338 8.47 -10.87 23.94
C GLN A 338 7.01 -10.43 23.95
N GLY A 339 6.44 -10.14 22.78
CA GLY A 339 5.01 -9.98 22.62
C GLY A 339 4.29 -11.32 22.75
N GLY A 340 2.99 -11.31 23.08
CA GLY A 340 2.15 -12.51 23.12
C GLY A 340 2.07 -13.26 21.79
N ASN A 341 2.51 -12.61 20.72
CA ASN A 341 2.71 -13.15 19.39
C ASN A 341 4.09 -13.75 19.12
N GLN A 342 4.87 -13.95 20.18
CA GLN A 342 6.23 -14.51 20.15
C GLN A 342 7.29 -13.60 19.52
N LYS A 343 6.95 -12.38 19.07
CA LYS A 343 7.90 -11.44 18.48
C LYS A 343 8.72 -10.77 19.57
N LEU A 344 10.01 -10.63 19.33
CA LEU A 344 10.96 -10.04 20.27
C LEU A 344 11.12 -8.54 20.02
N LEU A 345 11.59 -7.83 21.05
CA LEU A 345 12.11 -6.47 20.93
C LEU A 345 13.36 -6.45 20.02
N GLY A 346 14.15 -7.53 20.07
CA GLY A 346 15.22 -7.84 19.10
C GLY A 346 16.51 -7.06 19.30
N THR A 347 16.47 -5.96 20.05
CA THR A 347 17.63 -5.19 20.53
C THR A 347 17.30 -4.56 21.87
N ASP A 348 18.29 -4.39 22.74
CA ASP A 348 18.11 -3.67 24.01
C ASP A 348 17.68 -2.24 23.72
N GLN A 349 16.59 -1.81 24.35
CA GLN A 349 16.13 -0.43 24.30
C GLN A 349 16.55 0.31 25.55
N VAL A 350 17.05 1.52 25.38
CA VAL A 350 17.61 2.33 26.47
C VAL A 350 16.89 3.67 26.54
N ILE A 351 16.37 4.00 27.72
CA ILE A 351 15.79 5.30 28.03
C ILE A 351 16.66 5.95 29.11
N THR A 352 17.30 7.06 28.76
CA THR A 352 18.08 7.86 29.70
C THR A 352 17.27 9.05 30.20
N PHE A 353 17.42 9.44 31.46
CA PHE A 353 16.77 10.64 31.99
C PHE A 353 17.51 11.19 33.21
N THR A 354 17.28 12.46 33.54
CA THR A 354 17.88 13.12 34.72
C THR A 354 16.79 13.62 35.65
N THR A 355 16.93 13.32 36.94
CA THR A 355 15.99 13.79 37.96
C THR A 355 16.20 15.26 38.31
N GLY A 356 15.12 15.96 38.64
CA GLY A 356 15.17 17.35 39.12
C GLY A 356 15.60 17.48 40.58
N ALA A 357 15.69 18.72 41.06
CA ALA A 357 15.91 19.02 42.47
C ALA A 357 14.75 18.46 43.32
N ALA A 358 15.06 17.93 44.52
CA ALA A 358 14.03 17.48 45.46
C ALA A 358 13.17 18.67 45.87
N ASN A 359 11.90 18.69 45.44
CA ASN A 359 10.90 19.55 46.07
C ASN A 359 10.57 18.95 47.43
N VAL A 360 11.20 19.51 48.48
CA VAL A 360 10.83 19.24 49.88
C VAL A 360 9.47 19.87 50.13
N THR A 361 8.38 19.13 49.95
CA THR A 361 7.12 19.47 50.61
C THR A 361 7.14 18.87 52.01
N SER A 362 7.69 19.62 52.96
CA SER A 362 7.50 19.36 54.39
C SER A 362 6.03 19.53 54.75
N THR A 363 5.35 18.44 55.06
CA THR A 363 4.13 18.47 55.89
C THR A 363 4.43 17.65 57.14
N ASP A 364 5.25 18.22 58.01
CA ASP A 364 5.22 17.91 59.44
C ASP A 364 4.03 18.68 60.04
N GLU A 365 2.83 18.08 60.03
CA GLU A 365 1.81 18.48 61.00
C GLU A 365 2.13 17.79 62.33
N GLN A 366 2.95 18.49 63.11
CA GLN A 366 3.14 18.21 64.52
C GLN A 366 1.80 18.35 65.24
N ALA A 367 1.38 17.25 65.85
CA ALA A 367 0.34 17.19 66.86
C ALA A 367 0.58 18.22 67.98
N GLY A 368 -0.22 19.29 67.96
CA GLY A 368 -0.38 20.22 69.08
C GLY A 368 -1.67 19.90 69.84
N LEU A 369 -1.57 18.97 70.78
CA LEU A 369 -2.50 18.89 71.92
C LEU A 369 -2.36 20.18 72.75
N SER A 370 -3.45 20.92 72.93
CA SER A 370 -3.62 21.75 74.12
C SER A 370 -5.06 21.69 74.60
N ILE A 371 -5.19 21.10 75.79
CA ILE A 371 -6.37 21.01 76.63
C ILE A 371 -6.34 22.25 77.54
N ALA A 372 -7.44 22.99 77.59
CA ALA A 372 -8.01 23.75 78.72
C ALA A 372 -8.86 24.92 78.21
#